data_AF-A0A4Q3VT08-F1
#
_entry.id   AF-A0A4Q3VT08-F1
#
_cell.length_a   1.000
_cell.length_b   1.000
_cell.length_c   1.000
_cell.angle_alpha   90.00
_cell.angle_beta   90.00
_cell.angle_gamma   90.00
#
_symmetry.space_group_name_H-M   'P 1'
#
loop_
_entity.id
_entity.type
_entity.pdbx_description
1 polymer ?
#
loop_
_entity_poly.entity_id
_entity_poly.type
_entity_poly.pdbx_seq_one_letter_code
_entity_poly.pdbx_strand_id
1 'polypeptide(L)'
;MNRLRALAFAFLPFFPVAASAQLDAPSPTTLFGARSLALSPDGKKLAFCYFGDIWTVNADGGRAEPITNNVEMDDNPIWSPDGKWIAFSSTRNGNADI
;
A
#
# COMPACT_ATOMS: atom_id res chain seq x y z
N MET A 1 -27.75 17.49 -70.50
CA MET A 1 -27.28 18.41 -69.45
C MET A 1 -27.60 17.78 -68.10
N ASN A 2 -26.62 17.10 -67.49
CA ASN A 2 -26.81 16.22 -66.34
C ASN A 2 -26.86 17.00 -65.02
N ARG A 3 -27.80 16.63 -64.14
CA ARG A 3 -27.95 17.18 -62.78
C ARG A 3 -27.18 16.30 -61.80
N LEU A 4 -26.23 16.88 -61.05
CA LEU A 4 -25.60 16.24 -59.90
C LEU A 4 -26.15 16.88 -58.62
N ARG A 5 -26.78 16.06 -57.77
CA ARG A 5 -27.23 16.43 -56.42
C ARG A 5 -26.12 16.05 -55.43
N ALA A 6 -25.63 17.01 -54.66
CA ALA A 6 -24.65 16.76 -53.60
C ALA A 6 -25.34 16.12 -52.38
N LEU A 7 -24.75 15.05 -51.84
CA LEU A 7 -25.12 14.51 -50.53
C LEU A 7 -24.35 15.28 -49.44
N ALA A 8 -25.05 15.79 -48.45
CA ALA A 8 -24.45 16.33 -47.23
C ALA A 8 -24.26 15.20 -46.21
N PHE A 9 -23.04 14.98 -45.74
CA PHE A 9 -22.75 14.12 -44.59
C PHE A 9 -22.90 14.94 -43.31
N ALA A 10 -23.86 14.57 -42.46
CA ALA A 10 -23.95 15.11 -41.11
C ALA A 10 -22.88 14.46 -40.22
N PHE A 11 -22.01 15.28 -39.63
CA PHE A 11 -21.05 14.82 -38.63
C PHE A 11 -21.73 14.88 -37.25
N LEU A 12 -22.01 13.72 -36.65
CA LEU A 12 -22.46 13.67 -35.27
C LEU A 12 -21.23 13.85 -34.35
N PRO A 13 -21.26 14.78 -33.38
CA PRO A 13 -20.17 14.92 -32.43
C PRO A 13 -20.12 13.70 -31.52
N PHE A 14 -18.97 13.03 -31.51
CA PHE A 14 -18.65 11.98 -30.55
C PHE A 14 -18.27 12.65 -29.23
N PHE A 15 -19.18 12.65 -28.26
CA PHE A 15 -18.83 13.00 -26.88
C PHE A 15 -18.28 11.75 -26.20
N PRO A 16 -17.00 11.71 -25.80
CA PRO A 16 -16.52 10.64 -24.96
C PRO A 16 -17.22 10.79 -23.60
N VAL A 17 -18.06 9.82 -23.23
CA VAL A 17 -18.47 9.66 -21.83
C VAL A 17 -17.22 9.23 -21.08
N ALA A 18 -16.58 10.16 -20.39
CA ALA A 18 -15.59 9.82 -19.39
C ALA A 18 -16.33 9.15 -18.23
N ALA A 19 -16.45 7.83 -18.26
CA ALA A 19 -16.84 7.07 -17.09
C ALA A 19 -15.67 7.19 -16.10
N SER A 20 -15.78 8.08 -15.12
CA SER A 20 -14.98 7.94 -13.92
C SER A 20 -15.53 6.72 -13.19
N ALA A 21 -14.95 5.55 -13.46
CA ALA A 21 -15.08 4.40 -12.58
C ALA A 21 -14.43 4.84 -11.26
N GLN A 22 -15.25 5.36 -10.36
CA GLN A 22 -14.83 5.57 -8.99
C GLN A 22 -14.64 4.16 -8.42
N LEU A 23 -13.40 3.68 -8.43
CA LEU A 23 -13.03 2.50 -7.68
C LEU A 23 -13.26 2.90 -6.23
N ASP A 24 -14.35 2.44 -5.64
CA ASP A 24 -14.54 2.57 -4.21
C ASP A 24 -13.28 2.05 -3.55
N ALA A 25 -12.68 2.88 -2.68
CA ALA A 25 -11.51 2.46 -1.94
C ALA A 25 -11.90 1.16 -1.20
N PRO A 26 -11.01 0.14 -1.19
CA PRO A 26 -11.32 -1.10 -0.50
C PRO A 26 -11.67 -0.78 0.96
N SER A 27 -12.69 -1.46 1.49
CA SER A 27 -13.06 -1.33 2.89
C SER A 27 -11.82 -1.53 3.78
N PRO A 28 -11.60 -0.68 4.80
CA PRO A 28 -10.48 -0.85 5.71
C PRO A 28 -10.45 -2.28 6.28
N THR A 29 -9.34 -2.98 6.07
CA THR A 29 -9.16 -4.34 6.59
C THR A 29 -8.54 -4.25 7.98
N THR A 30 -9.20 -4.85 8.97
CA THR A 30 -8.64 -4.93 10.33
C THR A 30 -7.61 -6.06 10.38
N LEU A 31 -6.39 -5.74 10.79
CA LEU A 31 -5.31 -6.71 10.98
C LEU A 31 -5.38 -7.28 12.40
N PHE A 32 -6.20 -8.31 12.60
CA PHE A 32 -6.29 -9.00 13.89
C PHE A 32 -4.95 -9.64 14.26
N GLY A 33 -4.43 -9.33 15.45
CA GLY A 33 -3.14 -9.85 15.94
C GLY A 33 -1.92 -9.03 15.52
N ALA A 34 -2.09 -7.93 14.77
CA ALA A 34 -1.02 -6.95 14.60
C ALA A 34 -0.66 -6.34 15.97
N ARG A 35 0.63 -6.24 16.26
CA ARG A 35 1.15 -5.79 17.56
C ARG A 35 2.48 -5.08 17.43
N SER A 36 2.97 -4.54 18.56
CA SER A 36 4.31 -3.92 18.65
C SER A 36 4.53 -2.83 17.60
N LEU A 37 3.68 -1.80 17.64
CA LEU A 37 3.67 -0.73 16.65
C LEU A 37 4.72 0.34 16.97
N ALA A 38 5.42 0.82 15.94
CA ALA A 38 6.35 1.94 16.01
C ALA A 38 6.15 2.91 14.84
N LEU A 39 6.00 4.20 15.15
CA LEU A 39 5.91 5.27 14.17
C LEU A 39 7.32 5.76 13.80
N SER A 40 7.57 6.02 12.51
CA SER A 40 8.82 6.61 12.04
C SER A 40 9.02 8.01 12.64
N PRO A 41 10.27 8.49 12.82
CA PRO A 41 10.54 9.79 13.42
C PRO A 41 9.89 10.98 12.68
N ASP A 42 9.71 10.85 11.36
CA ASP A 42 9.04 11.85 10.52
C ASP A 42 7.51 11.68 10.47
N GLY A 43 6.97 10.67 11.15
CA GLY A 43 5.53 10.38 11.23
C GLY A 43 4.91 9.78 9.97
N LYS A 44 5.70 9.43 8.94
CA LYS A 44 5.17 9.00 7.64
C LYS A 44 4.95 7.50 7.48
N LYS A 45 5.59 6.67 8.29
CA LYS A 45 5.52 5.21 8.20
C LYS A 45 5.30 4.59 9.57
N LEU A 46 4.55 3.49 9.58
CA LEU A 46 4.40 2.59 10.71
C LEU A 46 5.21 1.32 10.45
N ALA A 47 5.85 0.80 11.49
CA ALA A 47 6.36 -0.56 11.55
C ALA A 47 5.58 -1.34 12.60
N PHE A 48 5.31 -2.62 12.38
CA PHE A 48 4.56 -3.45 13.31
C PHE A 48 4.85 -4.94 13.08
N CYS A 49 4.63 -5.77 14.10
CA CYS A 49 4.68 -7.22 13.98
C CYS A 49 3.32 -7.75 13.51
N TYR A 50 3.31 -8.65 12.51
CA TYR A 50 2.13 -9.37 12.06
C TYR A 50 2.50 -10.78 11.59
N PHE A 51 1.84 -11.79 12.17
CA PHE A 51 2.15 -13.22 11.95
C PHE A 51 3.62 -13.61 12.16
N GLY A 52 4.34 -12.89 13.03
CA GLY A 52 5.75 -13.19 13.33
C GLY A 52 6.75 -12.51 12.40
N ASP A 53 6.30 -11.75 11.41
CA ASP A 53 7.16 -10.91 10.59
C ASP A 53 6.98 -9.43 10.95
N ILE A 54 8.00 -8.62 10.65
CA ILE A 54 7.88 -7.17 10.68
C ILE A 54 7.31 -6.68 9.35
N TRP A 55 6.35 -5.78 9.43
CA TRP A 55 5.69 -5.13 8.32
C TRP A 55 5.81 -3.62 8.44
N THR A 56 5.70 -2.93 7.30
CA THR A 56 5.58 -1.47 7.25
C THR A 56 4.38 -1.03 6.43
N VAL A 57 3.81 0.13 6.77
CA VAL A 57 2.74 0.77 6.01
C VAL A 57 2.90 2.29 6.12
N ASN A 58 2.36 3.06 5.18
CA ASN A 58 2.31 4.52 5.37
C ASN A 58 1.36 4.87 6.51
N ALA A 59 1.63 5.96 7.22
CA ALA A 59 0.84 6.39 8.37
C ALA A 59 -0.57 6.87 8.01
N ASP A 60 -0.78 7.29 6.76
CA ASP A 60 -2.10 7.58 6.17
C ASP A 60 -2.82 6.32 5.67
N GLY A 61 -2.21 5.15 5.83
CA GLY A 61 -2.77 3.85 5.47
C GLY A 61 -2.30 3.35 4.11
N GLY A 62 -3.10 2.48 3.51
CA GLY A 62 -2.75 1.81 2.26
C GLY A 62 -2.20 0.39 2.48
N ARG A 63 -1.40 -0.08 1.53
CA ARG A 63 -0.91 -1.47 1.51
C ARG A 63 0.27 -1.62 2.46
N ALA A 64 0.16 -2.55 3.41
CA ALA A 64 1.29 -2.97 4.22
C ALA A 64 2.22 -3.90 3.43
N GLU A 65 3.52 -3.80 3.69
CA GLU A 65 4.57 -4.58 3.05
C GLU A 65 5.45 -5.26 4.11
N PRO A 66 5.76 -6.55 3.97
CA PRO A 66 6.66 -7.23 4.89
C PRO A 66 8.10 -6.75 4.66
N ILE A 67 8.85 -6.53 5.75
CA ILE A 67 10.30 -6.28 5.70
C ILE A 67 11.11 -7.52 6.09
N THR A 68 10.48 -8.50 6.74
CA THR A 68 11.02 -9.83 7.00
C THR A 68 10.09 -10.89 6.41
N ASN A 69 10.62 -12.10 6.15
CA ASN A 69 9.84 -13.20 5.59
C ASN A 69 10.44 -14.57 5.96
N ASN A 70 10.31 -14.95 7.21
CA ASN A 70 11.01 -16.12 7.76
C ASN A 70 10.09 -16.95 8.67
N VAL A 71 10.56 -18.14 9.06
CA VAL A 71 9.76 -19.06 9.87
C VAL A 71 9.81 -18.65 11.35
N GLU A 72 10.87 -17.96 11.74
CA GLU A 72 11.12 -17.52 13.10
C GLU A 72 10.35 -16.23 13.43
N MET A 73 10.33 -15.86 14.71
CA MET A 73 9.56 -14.71 15.16
C MET A 73 10.42 -13.46 15.19
N ASP A 74 9.95 -12.43 14.50
CA ASP A 74 10.44 -11.07 14.57
C ASP A 74 9.39 -10.16 15.26
N ASP A 75 9.84 -9.34 16.21
CA ASP A 75 8.97 -8.49 17.04
C ASP A 75 9.67 -7.21 17.51
N ASN A 76 8.92 -6.33 18.21
CA ASN A 76 9.42 -5.10 18.84
C ASN A 76 10.22 -4.19 17.88
N PRO A 77 9.68 -3.82 16.71
CA PRO A 77 10.39 -2.94 15.79
C PRO A 77 10.59 -1.55 16.40
N ILE A 78 11.77 -0.97 16.20
CA ILE A 78 12.11 0.41 16.53
C ILE A 78 12.79 1.07 15.35
N TRP A 79 12.36 2.28 15.01
CA TRP A 79 13.00 3.07 13.96
C TRP A 79 14.29 3.71 14.49
N SER A 80 15.32 3.69 13.65
CA SER A 80 16.50 4.53 13.83
C SER A 80 16.13 6.02 13.80
N PRO A 81 16.91 6.90 14.47
CA PRO A 81 16.60 8.34 14.52
C PRO A 81 16.53 9.03 13.16
N ASP A 82 17.26 8.53 12.16
CA ASP A 82 17.23 9.05 10.79
C ASP A 82 16.17 8.37 9.90
N GLY A 83 15.42 7.43 10.45
CA GLY A 83 14.34 6.70 9.77
C GLY A 83 14.80 5.72 8.70
N LYS A 84 16.10 5.45 8.54
CA LYS A 84 16.60 4.57 7.47
C LYS A 84 16.58 3.09 7.82
N TRP A 85 16.66 2.78 9.09
CA TRP A 85 16.76 1.43 9.62
C TRP A 85 15.66 1.14 10.64
N ILE A 86 15.31 -0.14 10.75
CA ILE A 86 14.47 -0.68 11.80
C ILE A 86 15.28 -1.76 12.51
N ALA A 87 15.48 -1.62 13.82
CA ALA A 87 15.95 -2.72 14.66
C ALA A 87 14.74 -3.48 15.19
N PHE A 88 14.87 -4.78 15.39
CA PHE A 88 13.81 -5.67 15.88
C PHE A 88 14.42 -6.84 16.62
N SER A 89 13.66 -7.49 17.50
CA SER A 89 14.08 -8.74 18.12
C SER A 89 13.72 -9.91 17.21
N SER A 90 14.60 -10.90 17.07
CA SER A 90 14.44 -12.07 16.20
C SER A 90 14.82 -13.35 16.94
N THR A 91 14.06 -14.44 16.73
CA THR A 91 14.38 -15.77 17.28
C THR A 91 15.21 -16.65 16.35
N ARG A 92 15.73 -16.12 15.23
CA ARG A 92 16.47 -16.88 14.20
C ARG A 92 17.70 -17.61 14.73
N ASN A 93 18.31 -17.11 15.80
CA ASN A 93 19.50 -17.72 16.40
C ASN A 93 19.18 -18.65 17.58
N GLY A 94 17.91 -19.05 17.74
CA GLY A 94 17.46 -19.96 18.80
C GLY A 94 17.09 -19.26 20.11
N ASN A 95 17.36 -17.96 20.25
CA ASN A 95 16.89 -17.08 21.32
C ASN A 95 16.44 -15.75 20.71
N ALA A 96 15.68 -14.95 21.48
CA ALA A 96 15.30 -13.61 21.07
C ALA A 96 16.49 -12.64 21.21
N ASP A 97 17.08 -12.27 20.07
CA ASP A 97 18.24 -11.38 19.95
C ASP A 97 17.93 -10.19 19.03
N ILE A 98 18.75 -9.13 19.03
CA ILE A 98 18.61 -7.98 18.11
C ILE A 98 19.55 -8.14 16.92
#